data_AF-A0A353RPZ0-F1
#
_entry.id   AF-A0A353RPZ0-F1
#
_cell.length_a   1.000
_cell.length_b   1.000
_cell.length_c   1.000
_cell.angle_alpha   90.00
_cell.angle_beta   90.00
_cell.angle_gamma   90.00
#
_symmetry.space_group_name_H-M   'P 1'
#
loop_
_entity.id
_entity.type
_entity.pdbx_description
1 polymer ?
#
loop_
_entity_poly.entity_id
_entity_poly.type
_entity_poly.pdbx_seq_one_letter_code
_entity_poly.pdbx_strand_id
1 'polypeptide(L)'
;EEDAFGHKKLGGIGEVLGEQIKILTDQDIMYQKLAYLVRSGPADMLDRMVAMNYGTMATQMVEHGDFGNMVAIQKGVYTSVPIEMVTTGKRQVDVDRYYDKENYKPRIKDIEKMPMFLV
;
A
#
# COMPACT_ATOMS: atom_id res chain seq x y z
N GLU A 1 -6.51 18.41 13.92
CA GLU A 1 -5.17 19.01 13.84
C GLU A 1 -4.50 18.57 12.54
N GLU A 2 -3.88 19.51 11.86
CA GLU A 2 -3.10 19.28 10.64
C GLU A 2 -1.61 19.11 11.01
N ASP A 3 -0.86 18.35 10.23
CA ASP A 3 0.60 18.28 10.39
C ASP A 3 1.28 19.54 9.80
N ALA A 4 2.60 19.63 9.94
CA ALA A 4 3.39 20.76 9.43
C ALA A 4 3.36 20.93 7.89
N PHE A 5 2.75 19.99 7.16
CA PHE A 5 2.61 19.99 5.71
C PHE A 5 1.14 20.19 5.26
N GLY A 6 0.24 20.50 6.20
CA GLY A 6 -1.18 20.72 5.91
C GLY A 6 -1.97 19.43 5.67
N HIS A 7 -1.42 18.26 6.00
CA HIS A 7 -2.20 17.02 5.93
C HIS A 7 -3.09 16.89 7.16
N LYS A 8 -4.37 16.58 6.94
CA LYS A 8 -5.28 16.21 8.03
C LYS A 8 -4.71 15.00 8.76
N LYS A 9 -4.63 15.06 10.11
CA LYS A 9 -4.38 13.85 10.91
C LYS A 9 -5.53 12.87 10.71
N LEU A 10 -5.29 11.85 9.90
CA LEU A 10 -6.17 10.70 9.71
C LEU A 10 -5.80 9.63 10.74
N GLY A 11 -6.79 9.05 11.42
CA GLY A 11 -6.58 8.01 12.43
C GLY A 11 -7.79 7.81 13.32
N GLY A 12 -7.74 6.80 14.19
CA GLY A 12 -8.77 6.57 15.22
C GLY A 12 -10.02 5.82 14.74
N ILE A 13 -10.16 5.51 13.44
CA ILE A 13 -11.34 4.78 12.96
C ILE A 13 -11.51 3.40 13.63
N GLY A 14 -10.41 2.73 13.98
CA GLY A 14 -10.45 1.46 14.70
C GLY A 14 -10.93 1.58 16.15
N GLU A 15 -10.65 2.71 16.80
CA GLU A 15 -11.14 3.03 18.15
C GLU A 15 -12.65 3.32 18.11
N VAL A 16 -13.08 4.20 17.20
CA VAL A 16 -14.50 4.50 16.96
C VAL A 16 -15.29 3.23 16.61
N LEU A 17 -14.75 2.39 15.72
CA LEU A 17 -15.38 1.12 15.35
C LEU A 17 -15.49 0.18 16.56
N GLY A 18 -14.45 0.09 17.39
CA GLY A 18 -14.44 -0.73 18.59
C GLY A 18 -15.52 -0.29 19.61
N GLU A 19 -15.66 1.02 19.83
CA GLU A 19 -16.72 1.57 20.68
C GLU A 19 -18.11 1.23 20.14
N GLN A 20 -18.34 1.38 18.83
CA GLN A 20 -19.62 1.06 18.21
C GLN A 20 -19.96 -0.42 18.30
N ILE A 21 -18.98 -1.31 18.09
CA ILE A 21 -19.19 -2.76 18.26
C ILE A 21 -19.55 -3.08 19.70
N LYS A 22 -18.86 -2.48 20.69
CA LYS A 22 -19.18 -2.67 22.11
C LYS A 22 -20.62 -2.26 22.42
N ILE A 23 -21.07 -1.10 21.94
CA ILE A 23 -22.45 -0.62 22.13
C ILE A 23 -23.47 -1.58 21.50
N LEU A 24 -23.18 -2.11 20.31
CA LEU A 24 -24.12 -2.98 19.58
C LEU A 24 -24.18 -4.42 20.10
N THR A 25 -23.10 -4.91 20.72
CA THR A 25 -22.96 -6.33 21.07
C THR A 25 -22.89 -6.60 22.57
N ASP A 26 -22.69 -5.56 23.40
CA ASP A 26 -22.42 -5.66 24.84
C ASP A 26 -21.21 -6.56 25.17
N GLN A 27 -20.27 -6.68 24.23
CA GLN A 27 -19.02 -7.44 24.41
C GLN A 27 -17.85 -6.49 24.62
N ASP A 28 -16.89 -6.91 25.44
CA ASP A 28 -15.64 -6.18 25.59
C ASP A 28 -14.78 -6.31 24.33
N ILE A 29 -14.25 -5.18 23.87
CA ILE A 29 -13.46 -5.07 22.65
C ILE A 29 -12.03 -4.67 22.99
N MET A 30 -11.07 -5.43 22.48
CA MET A 30 -9.65 -5.09 22.52
C MET A 30 -9.25 -4.44 21.20
N TYR A 31 -8.80 -3.19 21.27
CA TYR A 31 -8.27 -2.46 20.12
C TYR A 31 -6.74 -2.31 20.24
N GLN A 32 -6.02 -2.76 19.21
CA GLN A 32 -4.57 -2.61 19.12
C GLN A 32 -4.19 -1.70 17.95
N LYS A 33 -3.64 -0.53 18.27
CA LYS A 33 -3.05 0.37 17.27
C LYS A 33 -1.64 -0.13 16.91
N LEU A 34 -1.45 -0.61 15.68
CA LEU A 34 -0.14 -1.08 15.22
C LEU A 34 0.82 0.07 14.87
N ALA A 35 0.33 1.13 14.22
CA ALA A 35 1.09 2.35 13.89
C ALA A 35 2.53 2.08 13.40
N TYR A 36 3.54 2.50 14.15
CA TYR A 36 4.96 2.35 13.77
C TYR A 36 5.43 0.89 13.78
N LEU A 37 4.76 -0.01 14.51
CA LEU A 37 5.17 -1.40 14.64
C LEU A 37 5.30 -2.10 13.27
N VAL A 38 4.35 -1.84 12.36
CA VAL A 38 4.36 -2.42 11.01
C VAL A 38 5.40 -1.79 10.07
N ARG A 39 6.05 -0.69 10.48
CA ARG A 39 7.10 -0.01 9.71
C ARG A 39 8.50 -0.13 10.32
N SER A 40 8.59 -0.63 11.55
CA SER A 40 9.86 -0.75 12.30
C SER A 40 10.39 -2.17 12.36
N GLY A 41 9.67 -3.16 11.82
CA GLY A 41 10.16 -4.53 11.69
C GLY A 41 11.25 -4.66 10.62
N PRO A 42 12.08 -5.71 10.69
CA PRO A 42 13.01 -6.02 9.62
C PRO A 42 12.25 -6.34 8.32
N ALA A 43 12.72 -5.80 7.20
CA ALA A 43 12.19 -6.14 5.88
C ALA A 43 12.28 -7.65 5.62
N ASP A 44 11.29 -8.22 4.95
CA ASP A 44 11.34 -9.63 4.57
C ASP A 44 12.33 -9.89 3.43
N MET A 45 12.47 -11.14 2.99
CA MET A 45 13.38 -11.49 1.89
C MET A 45 12.99 -10.82 0.56
N LEU A 46 11.70 -10.73 0.25
CA LEU A 46 11.20 -10.19 -1.00
C LEU A 46 11.43 -8.68 -1.03
N ASP A 47 11.11 -7.98 0.05
CA ASP A 47 11.35 -6.54 0.21
C ASP A 47 12.83 -6.20 0.03
N ARG A 48 13.73 -6.99 0.66
CA ARG A 48 15.19 -6.79 0.50
C ARG A 48 15.64 -6.98 -0.94
N MET A 49 15.19 -8.06 -1.58
CA MET A 49 15.55 -8.35 -2.97
C MET A 49 15.07 -7.25 -3.91
N VAL A 50 13.82 -6.81 -3.79
CA VAL A 50 13.27 -5.73 -4.61
C VAL A 50 14.01 -4.42 -4.35
N ALA A 51 14.27 -4.06 -3.09
CA ALA A 51 14.98 -2.83 -2.75
C ALA A 51 16.41 -2.79 -3.30
N MET A 52 17.15 -3.90 -3.21
CA MET A 52 18.50 -3.98 -3.78
C MET A 52 18.47 -3.80 -5.30
N ASN A 53 17.58 -4.51 -6.00
CA ASN A 53 17.46 -4.40 -7.45
C ASN A 53 17.02 -2.99 -7.91
N TYR A 54 16.15 -2.33 -7.14
CA TYR A 54 15.77 -0.93 -7.40
C TYR A 54 16.99 -0.01 -7.31
N GLY A 55 17.80 -0.16 -6.28
CA GLY A 55 19.04 0.61 -6.12
C GLY A 55 20.02 0.34 -7.25
N THR A 56 20.26 -0.92 -7.59
CA THR A 56 21.14 -1.31 -8.70
C THR A 56 20.68 -0.73 -10.03
N MET A 57 19.39 -0.84 -10.36
CA MET A 57 18.84 -0.31 -11.60
C MET A 57 18.91 1.22 -11.65
N ALA A 58 18.67 1.91 -10.53
CA ALA A 58 18.82 3.35 -10.47
C ALA A 58 20.27 3.79 -10.74
N THR A 59 21.27 3.07 -10.21
CA THR A 59 22.68 3.33 -10.52
C THR A 59 22.98 3.14 -12.01
N GLN A 60 22.49 2.06 -12.61
CA GLN A 60 22.65 1.80 -14.05
C GLN A 60 22.02 2.90 -14.91
N MET A 61 20.83 3.40 -14.53
CA MET A 61 20.20 4.53 -15.21
C MET A 61 21.06 5.79 -15.16
N VAL A 62 21.70 6.06 -14.02
CA VAL A 62 22.62 7.20 -13.89
C VAL A 62 23.85 7.02 -14.78
N GLU A 63 24.42 5.81 -14.85
CA GLU A 63 25.56 5.50 -15.73
C GLU A 63 25.21 5.67 -17.22
N HIS A 64 23.97 5.33 -17.61
CA HIS A 64 23.48 5.52 -18.98
C HIS A 64 23.00 6.95 -19.28
N GLY A 65 22.94 7.85 -18.29
CA GLY A 65 22.44 9.21 -18.45
C GLY A 65 20.92 9.34 -18.54
N ASP A 66 20.18 8.32 -18.10
CA ASP A 66 18.72 8.23 -18.14
C ASP A 66 18.05 9.01 -16.98
N PHE A 67 18.29 10.32 -16.94
CA PHE A 67 17.70 11.22 -15.94
C PHE A 67 16.21 11.49 -16.21
N GLY A 68 15.50 11.94 -15.17
CA GLY A 68 14.06 12.24 -15.26
C GLY A 68 13.14 11.01 -15.23
N ASN A 69 13.71 9.81 -15.09
CA ASN A 69 12.98 8.56 -14.94
C ASN A 69 13.10 7.99 -13.52
N MET A 70 12.13 7.18 -13.13
CA MET A 70 12.12 6.41 -11.88
C MET A 70 12.05 4.91 -12.16
N VAL A 71 12.67 4.11 -11.29
CA VAL A 71 12.57 2.64 -11.34
C VAL A 71 11.16 2.21 -10.91
N ALA A 72 10.59 1.25 -11.64
CA ALA A 72 9.28 0.70 -11.40
C ALA A 72 9.24 -0.82 -11.68
N ILE A 73 8.21 -1.49 -11.16
CA ILE A 73 7.84 -2.84 -11.59
C ILE A 73 6.52 -2.75 -12.35
N GLN A 74 6.52 -3.20 -13.60
CA GLN A 74 5.31 -3.36 -14.39
C GLN A 74 5.20 -4.81 -14.87
N LYS A 75 4.03 -5.42 -14.71
CA LYS A 75 3.77 -6.82 -15.11
C LYS A 75 4.82 -7.82 -14.57
N GLY A 76 5.36 -7.55 -13.37
CA GLY A 76 6.34 -8.43 -12.72
C GLY A 76 7.79 -8.26 -13.20
N VAL A 77 8.09 -7.28 -14.05
CA VAL A 77 9.46 -6.99 -14.50
C VAL A 77 9.90 -5.58 -14.11
N TYR A 78 11.19 -5.41 -13.85
CA TYR A 78 11.79 -4.10 -13.57
C TYR A 78 11.85 -3.25 -14.85
N THR A 79 11.51 -1.98 -14.74
CA THR A 79 11.46 -1.02 -15.84
C THR A 79 11.72 0.40 -15.32
N SER A 80 11.93 1.35 -16.22
CA SER A 80 12.00 2.78 -15.91
C SER A 80 10.78 3.49 -16.50
N VAL A 81 10.24 4.47 -15.78
CA VAL A 81 9.12 5.31 -16.24
C VAL A 81 9.42 6.78 -15.99
N PRO A 82 8.87 7.71 -16.80
CA PRO A 82 9.03 9.14 -16.55
C PRO A 82 8.51 9.53 -15.17
N ILE A 83 9.24 10.37 -14.45
CA ILE A 83 8.88 10.79 -13.08
C ILE A 83 7.55 11.56 -13.04
N GLU A 84 7.18 12.21 -14.14
CA GLU A 84 5.92 12.93 -14.30
C GLU A 84 4.71 12.00 -14.15
N MET A 85 4.88 10.70 -14.41
CA MET A 85 3.83 9.69 -14.25
C MET A 85 3.26 9.68 -12.82
N VAL A 86 4.05 10.01 -11.80
CA VAL A 86 3.60 10.08 -10.40
C VAL A 86 2.49 11.11 -10.19
N THR A 87 2.44 12.16 -11.02
CA THR A 87 1.41 13.21 -10.95
C THR A 87 0.12 12.85 -11.69
N THR A 88 0.16 11.85 -12.58
CA THR A 88 -0.97 11.49 -13.46
C THR A 88 -2.08 10.73 -12.74
N GLY A 89 -1.78 10.09 -11.60
CA GLY A 89 -2.79 9.37 -10.84
C GLY A 89 -2.20 8.49 -9.75
N LYS A 90 -3.04 8.13 -8.78
CA LYS A 90 -2.70 7.20 -7.70
C LYS A 90 -3.23 5.82 -8.07
N ARG A 91 -2.44 4.77 -7.81
CA ARG A 91 -2.93 3.40 -7.87
C ARG A 91 -4.00 3.21 -6.78
N GLN A 92 -5.21 2.85 -7.19
CA GLN A 92 -6.34 2.61 -6.29
C GLN A 92 -6.73 1.14 -6.30
N VAL A 93 -7.26 0.69 -5.16
CA VAL A 93 -7.87 -0.63 -5.03
C VAL A 93 -9.14 -0.67 -5.87
N ASP A 94 -9.23 -1.69 -6.73
CA ASP A 94 -10.46 -1.99 -7.44
C ASP A 94 -11.46 -2.67 -6.48
N VAL A 95 -12.21 -1.84 -5.76
CA VAL A 95 -13.13 -2.31 -4.72
C VAL A 95 -14.25 -3.16 -5.32
N ASP A 96 -14.77 -2.81 -6.50
CA ASP A 96 -15.88 -3.55 -7.12
C ASP A 96 -15.43 -4.94 -7.59
N ARG A 97 -14.17 -5.07 -8.04
CA ARG A 97 -13.60 -6.36 -8.39
C ARG A 97 -13.29 -7.21 -7.15
N TYR A 98 -12.64 -6.63 -6.14
CA TYR A 98 -12.07 -7.41 -5.03
C TYR A 98 -12.96 -7.51 -3.79
N TYR A 99 -14.00 -6.68 -3.66
CA TYR A 99 -14.83 -6.62 -2.45
C TYR A 99 -16.32 -6.50 -2.78
N ASP A 100 -17.13 -7.05 -1.87
CA ASP A 100 -18.54 -6.72 -1.71
C ASP A 100 -18.64 -5.58 -0.69
N LYS A 101 -18.97 -4.38 -1.17
CA LYS A 101 -19.07 -3.16 -0.37
C LYS A 101 -20.19 -3.22 0.67
N GLU A 102 -21.31 -3.88 0.34
CA GLU A 102 -22.48 -3.95 1.21
C GLU A 102 -22.24 -4.90 2.38
N ASN A 103 -21.64 -6.05 2.09
CA ASN A 103 -21.42 -7.09 3.09
C ASN A 103 -20.01 -7.08 3.71
N TYR A 104 -19.13 -6.17 3.29
CA TYR A 104 -17.74 -6.08 3.72
C TYR A 104 -16.96 -7.40 3.55
N LYS A 105 -17.20 -8.14 2.45
CA LYS A 105 -16.57 -9.45 2.18
C LYS A 105 -15.64 -9.39 0.96
N PRO A 106 -14.45 -10.03 1.00
CA PRO A 106 -13.61 -10.12 -0.18
C PRO A 106 -14.21 -11.09 -1.23
N ARG A 107 -14.03 -10.77 -2.51
CA ARG A 107 -14.43 -11.58 -3.66
C ARG A 107 -13.24 -12.40 -4.16
N ILE A 108 -12.94 -13.50 -3.48
CA ILE A 108 -11.86 -14.44 -3.87
C ILE A 108 -12.50 -15.66 -4.51
N LYS A 109 -12.96 -15.52 -5.75
CA LYS A 109 -13.56 -16.64 -6.50
C LYS A 109 -12.58 -17.23 -7.51
N ASP A 110 -11.90 -16.38 -8.28
CA ASP A 110 -10.98 -16.79 -9.34
C ASP A 110 -9.63 -16.09 -9.20
N ILE A 111 -8.58 -16.87 -8.94
CA ILE A 111 -7.21 -16.39 -8.75
C ILE A 111 -6.48 -16.19 -10.09
N GLU A 112 -7.02 -16.75 -11.17
CA GLU A 112 -6.39 -16.65 -12.49
C GLU A 112 -6.23 -15.18 -12.92
N LYS A 113 -5.01 -14.81 -13.32
CA LYS A 113 -4.62 -13.44 -13.73
C LYS A 113 -4.77 -12.38 -12.62
N MET A 114 -4.96 -12.78 -11.37
CA MET A 114 -4.85 -11.85 -10.25
C MET A 114 -3.38 -11.46 -10.03
N PRO A 115 -3.09 -10.20 -9.70
CA PRO A 115 -1.75 -9.80 -9.30
C PRO A 115 -1.37 -10.49 -7.98
N MET A 116 -0.07 -10.74 -7.79
CA MET A 116 0.47 -11.30 -6.55
C MET A 116 0.06 -10.46 -5.32
N PHE A 117 -0.03 -9.14 -5.48
CA PHE A 117 -0.53 -8.23 -4.48
C PHE A 117 -1.87 -7.67 -4.94
N LEU A 118 -2.89 -7.84 -4.09
CA LEU A 118 -4.17 -7.17 -4.25
C LEU A 118 -3.96 -5.70 -3.88
N VAL A 119 -3.89 -4.84 -4.89
CA VAL A 119 -3.70 -3.40 -4.74
C VAL A 119 -4.81 -2.66 -5.43
#